data_AF-A0A959XUR0-F1
#
_entry.id   AF-A0A959XUR0-F1
#
_cell.length_a   1.000
_cell.length_b   1.000
_cell.length_c   1.000
_cell.angle_alpha   90.00
_cell.angle_beta   90.00
_cell.angle_gamma   90.00
#
_symmetry.space_group_name_H-M   'P 1'
#
loop_
_entity.id
_entity.type
_entity.pdbx_description
1 polymer ?
#
loop_
_entity_poly.entity_id
_entity_poly.type
_entity_poly.pdbx_seq_one_letter_code
_entity_poly.pdbx_strand_id
1 'polypeptide(L)'
;MAKLYGLGASVVLVGALFKIQHWPMADFFLIIGLTTEAIIFAFSAFEPPHEEPDWSLVYPELASDDHAMGEDFKKADQRSITEQLDDMLESAKIEPELIESLGAGMRSLSDQARAMGEITGAAAATSEYAESLKGASTRVSA
;
A
#
# COMPACT_ATOMS: atom_id res chain seq x y z
N MET A 1 11.22 -26.31 7.89
CA MET A 1 10.21 -27.21 8.50
C MET A 1 8.80 -27.18 7.86
N ALA A 2 8.63 -26.75 6.61
CA ALA A 2 7.30 -26.48 6.02
C ALA A 2 6.28 -27.65 6.06
N LYS A 3 6.74 -28.89 5.87
CA LYS A 3 5.87 -30.07 5.91
C LYS A 3 5.34 -30.37 7.32
N LEU A 4 6.07 -30.03 8.38
CA LEU A 4 5.66 -30.26 9.77
C LEU A 4 4.53 -29.31 10.16
N TYR A 5 4.67 -28.01 9.83
CA TYR A 5 3.60 -27.02 10.05
C TYR A 5 2.34 -27.37 9.26
N GLY A 6 2.47 -27.77 7.99
CA GLY A 6 1.32 -28.18 7.18
C GLY A 6 0.62 -29.44 7.72
N LEU A 7 1.38 -30.42 8.23
CA LEU A 7 0.80 -31.61 8.85
C LEU A 7 0.13 -31.29 10.19
N GLY A 8 0.74 -30.46 11.05
CA GLY A 8 0.12 -29.99 12.31
C GLY A 8 -1.21 -29.29 12.07
N ALA A 9 -1.19 -28.29 11.16
CA ALA A 9 -2.38 -27.54 10.78
C ALA A 9 -3.50 -28.45 10.27
N SER A 10 -3.18 -29.51 9.51
CA SER A 10 -4.18 -30.45 9.03
C SER A 10 -4.91 -31.19 10.18
N VAL A 11 -4.20 -31.55 11.25
CA VAL A 11 -4.79 -32.22 12.42
C VAL A 11 -5.69 -31.25 13.18
N VAL A 12 -5.26 -29.99 13.34
CA VAL A 12 -6.08 -28.93 13.96
C VAL A 12 -7.37 -28.69 13.19
N LEU A 13 -7.29 -28.60 11.86
CA LEU A 13 -8.45 -28.36 11.00
C LEU A 13 -9.46 -29.50 11.06
N VAL A 14 -9.01 -30.75 11.17
CA VAL A 14 -9.91 -31.91 11.37
C VAL A 14 -10.62 -31.81 12.73
N GLY A 15 -9.91 -31.42 13.80
CA GLY A 15 -10.53 -31.20 15.11
C GLY A 15 -11.56 -30.06 15.09
N ALA A 16 -11.24 -28.95 14.44
CA ALA A 16 -12.15 -27.81 14.27
C ALA A 16 -13.40 -28.19 13.44
N LEU A 17 -13.22 -29.00 12.39
CA LEU A 17 -14.33 -29.51 11.58
C LEU A 17 -15.32 -30.32 12.43
N PHE A 18 -14.82 -31.23 13.28
CA PHE A 18 -15.66 -32.01 14.19
C PHE A 18 -16.44 -31.11 15.15
N LYS A 19 -15.81 -30.04 15.65
CA LYS A 19 -16.45 -29.07 16.54
C LYS A 19 -17.59 -28.31 15.84
N ILE A 20 -17.38 -27.87 14.60
CA ILE A 20 -18.40 -27.15 13.81
C ILE A 20 -19.57 -28.08 13.45
N GLN A 21 -19.28 -29.32 13.08
CA GLN A 21 -20.30 -30.31 12.70
C GLN A 21 -21.02 -30.97 13.89
N HIS A 22 -20.63 -30.64 15.14
CA HIS A 22 -21.20 -31.22 16.37
C HIS A 22 -21.15 -32.75 16.41
N TRP A 23 -20.12 -33.33 15.80
CA TRP A 23 -19.94 -34.78 15.80
C TRP A 23 -19.52 -35.29 17.19
N PRO A 24 -19.86 -36.55 17.53
CA PRO A 24 -19.40 -37.14 18.78
C PRO A 24 -17.87 -37.11 18.85
N MET A 25 -17.32 -36.94 20.06
CA MET A 25 -15.88 -36.79 20.31
C MET A 25 -15.23 -35.52 19.75
N ALA A 26 -16.01 -34.50 19.35
CA ALA A 26 -15.46 -33.24 18.84
C ALA A 26 -14.41 -32.61 19.77
N ASP A 27 -14.69 -32.55 21.07
CA ASP A 27 -13.76 -31.97 22.04
C ASP A 27 -12.45 -32.77 22.14
N PHE A 28 -12.52 -34.10 22.04
CA PHE A 28 -11.35 -34.96 22.06
C PHE A 28 -10.44 -34.72 20.84
N PHE A 29 -11.01 -34.68 19.63
CA PHE A 29 -10.23 -34.38 18.42
C PHE A 29 -9.68 -32.95 18.41
N LEU A 30 -10.44 -31.98 18.94
CA LEU A 30 -9.99 -30.60 19.07
C LEU A 30 -8.81 -30.47 20.04
N ILE A 31 -8.86 -31.15 21.18
CA ILE A 31 -7.75 -31.18 22.15
C ILE A 31 -6.49 -31.77 21.50
N ILE A 32 -6.60 -32.87 20.75
CA ILE A 32 -5.47 -33.47 20.04
C ILE A 32 -4.87 -32.49 19.03
N GLY A 33 -5.71 -31.84 18.22
CA GLY A 33 -5.26 -30.85 17.24
C GLY A 33 -4.52 -29.69 17.91
N LEU A 34 -5.14 -29.03 18.88
CA LEU A 34 -4.55 -27.88 19.58
C LEU A 34 -3.27 -28.26 20.35
N THR A 35 -3.21 -29.46 20.93
CA THR A 35 -2.00 -29.94 21.63
C THR A 35 -0.86 -30.18 20.64
N THR A 36 -1.17 -30.72 19.46
CA THR A 36 -0.18 -30.89 18.38
C THR A 36 0.42 -29.54 17.98
N GLU A 37 -0.42 -28.51 17.85
CA GLU A 37 0.05 -27.17 17.46
C GLU A 37 0.82 -26.45 18.56
N ALA A 38 0.44 -26.66 19.82
CA ALA A 38 1.21 -26.17 20.95
C ALA A 38 2.65 -26.73 20.95
N ILE A 39 2.82 -28.01 20.62
CA ILE A 39 4.14 -28.64 20.54
C ILE A 39 4.93 -28.09 19.34
N ILE A 40 4.31 -27.97 18.17
CA ILE A 40 4.96 -27.44 16.97
C ILE A 40 5.42 -25.99 17.19
N PHE A 41 4.59 -25.14 17.78
CA PHE A 41 4.96 -23.76 18.12
C PHE A 41 6.06 -23.68 19.16
N ALA A 42 6.07 -24.56 20.16
CA ALA A 42 7.15 -24.60 21.13
C ALA A 42 8.51 -24.90 20.47
N PHE A 43 8.56 -25.78 19.47
CA PHE A 43 9.79 -26.05 18.72
C PHE A 43 10.11 -24.97 17.68
N SER A 44 9.09 -24.31 17.10
CA SER A 44 9.27 -23.19 16.16
C SER A 44 10.05 -22.02 16.77
N ALA A 45 9.89 -21.76 18.07
CA ALA A 45 10.62 -20.71 18.77
C ALA A 45 12.16 -20.91 18.79
N PHE A 46 12.64 -22.12 18.51
CA PHE A 46 14.07 -22.44 18.42
C PHE A 46 14.57 -22.55 16.98
N GLU A 47 13.71 -22.38 15.97
CA GLU A 47 14.10 -22.38 14.57
C GLU A 47 14.64 -20.99 14.20
N PRO A 48 15.78 -20.89 13.46
CA PRO A 48 16.25 -19.60 12.97
C PRO A 48 15.17 -18.91 12.13
N PRO A 49 15.08 -17.57 12.17
CA PRO A 49 14.11 -16.83 11.38
C PRO A 49 14.25 -17.22 9.91
N HIS A 50 13.12 -17.43 9.23
CA HIS A 50 13.15 -17.77 7.82
C HIS A 50 13.70 -16.57 7.06
N GLU A 51 14.81 -16.76 6.34
CA GLU A 51 15.35 -15.72 5.47
C GLU A 51 14.30 -15.36 4.43
N GLU A 52 13.77 -14.14 4.50
CA GLU A 52 12.88 -13.64 3.48
C GLU A 52 13.67 -13.46 2.18
N PRO A 53 13.12 -13.89 1.02
CA PRO A 53 13.74 -13.62 -0.26
C PRO A 53 14.01 -12.12 -0.39
N ASP A 54 15.21 -11.76 -0.81
CA ASP A 54 15.57 -10.36 -1.00
C ASP A 54 14.79 -9.77 -2.18
N TRP A 55 13.63 -9.18 -1.86
CA TRP A 55 12.73 -8.55 -2.83
C TRP A 55 13.35 -7.32 -3.48
N SER A 56 14.44 -6.79 -2.94
CA SER A 56 15.18 -5.65 -3.52
C SER A 56 15.84 -6.01 -4.86
N LEU A 57 16.13 -7.29 -5.11
CA LEU A 57 16.62 -7.75 -6.42
C LEU A 57 15.60 -7.55 -7.55
N VAL A 58 14.31 -7.57 -7.23
CA VAL A 58 13.21 -7.46 -8.22
C VAL A 58 12.57 -6.08 -8.17
N TYR A 59 12.53 -5.46 -6.99
CA TYR A 59 11.96 -4.13 -6.75
C TYR A 59 13.01 -3.29 -6.03
N PRO A 60 13.93 -2.64 -6.76
CA PRO A 60 14.99 -1.83 -6.16
C PRO A 60 14.45 -0.64 -5.33
N GLU A 61 13.18 -0.27 -5.51
CA GLU A 61 12.48 0.72 -4.69
C GLU A 61 12.24 0.27 -3.24
N LEU A 62 12.31 -1.04 -2.96
CA LEU A 62 12.22 -1.62 -1.60
C LEU A 62 13.58 -1.81 -0.94
N ALA A 63 14.68 -1.48 -1.63
CA ALA A 63 16.04 -1.56 -1.10
C ALA A 63 16.36 -0.49 -0.04
N SER A 64 15.35 0.27 0.40
CA SER A 64 15.49 1.29 1.43
C SER A 64 15.58 0.65 2.81
N ASP A 65 16.80 0.54 3.32
CA ASP A 65 17.22 0.59 4.74
C ASP A 65 16.54 -0.33 5.79
N ASP A 66 15.68 -1.27 5.39
CA ASP A 66 14.92 -2.12 6.32
C ASP A 66 15.58 -3.49 6.62
N HIS A 67 16.83 -3.70 6.20
CA HIS A 67 17.66 -4.81 6.70
C HIS A 67 18.37 -4.50 8.03
N ALA A 68 17.89 -3.52 8.80
CA ALA A 68 18.34 -3.22 10.17
C ALA A 68 17.42 -3.77 11.27
N MET A 69 16.50 -4.68 10.96
CA MET A 69 15.61 -5.33 11.95
C MET A 69 16.01 -6.78 12.29
N GLY A 70 17.31 -7.09 12.19
CA GLY A 70 17.87 -8.34 12.67
C GLY A 70 19.37 -8.20 12.87
N GLU A 71 19.80 -8.02 14.13
CA GLU A 71 21.20 -8.00 14.57
C GLU A 71 22.10 -6.82 14.13
N ASP A 72 21.79 -5.58 14.55
CA ASP A 72 22.81 -4.65 15.10
C ASP A 72 22.20 -3.29 15.50
N PHE A 73 21.42 -3.24 16.58
CA PHE A 73 21.16 -1.98 17.29
C PHE A 73 22.38 -1.57 18.13
N LYS A 74 23.51 -1.34 17.47
CA LYS A 74 24.72 -0.72 18.05
C LYS A 74 25.30 0.37 17.17
N LYS A 75 24.52 1.44 16.98
CA LYS A 75 24.99 2.81 17.21
C LYS A 75 23.80 3.74 17.11
N ALA A 76 23.51 4.44 18.20
CA ALA A 76 22.69 5.65 18.13
C ALA A 76 23.42 6.64 17.23
N ASP A 77 22.97 6.76 15.98
CA ASP A 77 23.40 7.82 15.08
C ASP A 77 22.79 9.13 15.58
N GLN A 78 23.62 9.99 16.17
CA GLN A 78 23.21 11.26 16.80
C GLN A 78 23.08 12.40 15.76
N ARG A 79 22.77 12.08 14.50
CA ARG A 79 22.61 13.11 13.46
C ARG A 79 21.26 13.78 13.57
N SER A 80 21.25 15.10 13.45
CA SER A 80 20.02 15.90 13.56
C SER A 80 19.04 15.51 12.45
N ILE A 81 17.73 15.60 12.70
CA ILE A 81 16.69 15.30 11.71
C ILE A 81 16.87 16.14 10.43
N THR A 82 17.41 17.36 10.56
CA THR A 82 17.75 18.23 9.42
C THR A 82 18.92 17.70 8.59
N GLU A 83 19.90 17.06 9.22
CA GLU A 83 21.07 16.49 8.56
C GLU A 83 20.71 15.20 7.81
N GLN A 84 19.80 14.40 8.38
CA GLN A 84 19.20 13.25 7.70
C GLN A 84 18.34 13.69 6.50
N LEU A 85 17.62 14.81 6.62
CA LEU A 85 16.84 15.37 5.51
C LEU A 85 17.75 15.91 4.39
N ASP A 86 18.86 16.59 4.72
CA ASP A 86 19.84 17.06 3.74
C ASP A 86 20.49 15.88 2.99
N ASP A 87 20.85 14.80 3.69
CA ASP A 87 21.36 13.56 3.08
C ASP A 87 20.32 12.90 2.14
N MET A 88 19.03 12.94 2.51
CA MET A 88 17.95 12.42 1.67
C MET A 88 17.74 13.28 0.41
N LEU A 89 17.86 14.60 0.53
CA LEU A 89 17.73 15.53 -0.60
C LEU A 89 18.93 15.43 -1.55
N GLU A 90 20.13 15.25 -1.00
CA GLU A 90 21.36 15.04 -1.76
C GLU A 90 21.38 13.67 -2.47
N SER A 91 21.01 12.60 -1.78
CA SER A 91 20.96 11.24 -2.34
C SER A 91 19.89 11.07 -3.42
N ALA A 92 18.76 11.77 -3.31
CA ALA A 92 17.73 11.83 -4.34
C ALA A 92 18.08 12.79 -5.51
N LYS A 93 19.25 13.46 -5.47
CA LYS A 93 19.69 14.49 -6.43
C LYS A 93 18.61 15.54 -6.70
N ILE A 94 17.93 15.99 -5.65
CA ILE A 94 16.93 17.05 -5.74
C ILE A 94 17.68 18.38 -5.87
N GLU A 95 18.14 18.68 -7.09
CA GLU A 95 18.82 19.93 -7.38
C GLU A 95 17.83 21.11 -7.31
N PRO A 96 18.27 22.33 -6.96
CA PRO A 96 17.41 23.52 -6.95
C PRO A 96 16.67 23.74 -8.28
N GLU A 97 17.28 23.33 -9.40
CA GLU A 97 16.72 23.40 -10.75
C GLU A 97 15.54 22.42 -10.96
N LEU A 98 15.54 21.26 -10.29
CA LEU A 98 14.41 20.31 -10.28
C LEU A 98 13.22 20.85 -9.47
N ILE A 99 13.48 21.52 -8.34
CA ILE A 99 12.43 22.17 -7.55
C ILE A 99 11.82 23.35 -8.33
N GLU A 100 12.66 24.13 -9.02
CA GLU A 100 12.19 25.25 -9.83
C GLU A 100 11.36 24.79 -11.04
N SER A 101 11.82 23.75 -11.76
CA SER A 101 11.09 23.17 -12.89
C SER A 101 9.79 22.49 -12.48
N LEU A 102 9.78 21.79 -11.33
CA LEU A 102 8.55 21.25 -10.73
C LEU A 102 7.57 22.37 -10.36
N GLY A 103 8.06 23.43 -9.73
CA GLY A 103 7.25 24.59 -9.37
C GLY A 103 6.71 25.32 -10.60
N ALA A 104 7.48 25.42 -11.69
CA ALA A 104 7.03 25.96 -12.96
C ALA A 104 5.98 25.07 -13.63
N GLY A 105 6.17 23.74 -13.60
CA GLY A 105 5.21 22.76 -14.11
C GLY A 105 3.88 22.81 -13.37
N MET A 106 3.89 22.87 -12.03
CA MET A 106 2.68 23.02 -11.22
C MET A 106 1.94 24.33 -11.49
N ARG A 107 2.66 25.45 -11.67
CA ARG A 107 2.07 26.75 -12.04
C ARG A 107 1.42 26.70 -13.42
N SER A 108 2.12 26.16 -14.42
CA SER A 108 1.58 25.97 -15.77
C SER A 108 0.34 25.07 -15.77
N LEU A 109 0.34 24.01 -14.96
CA LEU A 109 -0.82 23.12 -14.84
C LEU A 109 -2.01 23.87 -14.21
N SER A 110 -1.77 24.68 -13.17
CA SER A 110 -2.80 25.49 -12.54
C SER A 110 -3.42 26.50 -13.52
N ASP A 111 -2.60 27.17 -14.33
CA ASP A 111 -3.08 28.13 -15.32
C ASP A 111 -3.85 27.46 -16.46
N GLN A 112 -3.40 26.29 -16.93
CA GLN A 112 -4.14 25.49 -17.92
C GLN A 112 -5.48 24.99 -17.37
N ALA A 113 -5.52 24.56 -16.10
CA ALA A 113 -6.75 24.14 -15.45
C ALA A 113 -7.75 25.30 -15.29
N ARG A 114 -7.27 26.52 -14.97
CA ARG A 114 -8.10 27.74 -14.95
C ARG A 114 -8.65 28.09 -16.32
N ALA A 115 -7.81 28.08 -17.35
CA ALA A 115 -8.23 28.33 -18.73
C ALA A 115 -9.26 27.30 -19.21
N MET A 116 -9.11 26.03 -18.83
CA MET A 116 -10.13 25.00 -19.08
C MET A 116 -11.45 25.32 -18.36
N GLY A 117 -11.40 25.76 -17.11
CA GLY A 117 -12.59 26.24 -16.39
C GLY A 117 -13.31 27.38 -17.12
N GLU A 118 -12.58 28.37 -17.61
CA GLU A 118 -13.16 29.49 -18.38
C GLU A 118 -13.75 29.05 -19.72
N ILE A 119 -13.07 28.16 -20.46
CA ILE A 119 -13.57 27.60 -21.72
C ILE A 119 -14.86 26.80 -21.50
N THR A 120 -14.92 26.00 -20.43
CA THR A 120 -16.14 25.26 -20.09
C THR A 120 -17.30 26.19 -19.72
N GLY A 121 -17.03 27.29 -19.00
CA GLY A 121 -18.02 28.33 -18.72
C GLY A 121 -18.50 29.06 -19.97
N ALA A 122 -17.59 29.40 -20.89
CA ALA A 122 -17.93 30.05 -22.16
C ALA A 122 -18.72 29.12 -23.10
N ALA A 123 -18.38 27.83 -23.14
CA ALA A 123 -19.12 26.82 -23.89
C ALA A 123 -20.55 26.64 -23.34
N ALA A 124 -20.73 26.66 -22.02
CA ALA A 124 -22.05 26.64 -21.39
C ALA A 124 -22.89 27.86 -21.76
N ALA A 125 -22.32 29.07 -21.66
CA ALA A 125 -23.01 30.30 -22.05
C ALA A 125 -23.37 30.34 -23.55
N THR A 126 -22.51 29.78 -24.41
CA THR A 126 -22.78 29.66 -25.85
C THR A 126 -23.90 28.67 -26.13
N SER A 127 -23.96 27.56 -25.40
CA SER A 127 -25.06 26.59 -25.48
C SER A 127 -26.39 27.21 -25.05
N GLU A 128 -26.41 27.95 -23.94
CA GLU A 128 -27.58 28.65 -23.43
C GLU A 128 -28.07 29.76 -24.38
N TYR A 129 -27.14 30.50 -24.99
CA TYR A 129 -27.44 31.47 -26.04
C TYR A 129 -28.05 30.81 -27.28
N ALA A 130 -27.48 29.70 -27.76
CA ALA A 130 -28.00 28.96 -28.91
C ALA A 130 -29.41 28.39 -28.63
N GLU A 131 -29.66 27.91 -27.41
CA GLU A 131 -30.96 27.42 -26.97
C GLU A 131 -31.99 28.56 -26.90
N SER A 132 -31.60 29.73 -26.36
CA SER A 132 -32.44 30.93 -26.33
C SER A 132 -32.79 31.43 -27.74
N LEU A 133 -31.84 31.42 -28.66
CA LEU A 133 -32.04 31.77 -30.08
C LEU A 133 -32.99 30.80 -30.77
N LYS A 134 -32.80 29.49 -30.55
CA LYS A 134 -33.69 28.45 -31.06
C LYS A 134 -35.10 28.60 -30.52
N GLY A 135 -35.25 28.87 -29.22
CA GLY A 135 -36.54 29.11 -28.55
C GLY A 135 -37.24 30.38 -29.03
N ALA A 136 -36.50 31.46 -29.31
CA ALA A 136 -37.07 32.67 -29.89
C ALA A 136 -37.53 32.44 -31.34
N SER A 137 -36.71 31.74 -32.14
CA SER A 137 -37.06 31.38 -33.52
C SER A 137 -38.35 30.56 -33.59
N THR A 138 -38.55 29.59 -32.69
CA THR A 138 -39.76 28.77 -32.67
C THR A 138 -41.00 29.56 -32.26
N ARG A 139 -40.86 30.50 -31.33
CA ARG A 139 -41.96 31.39 -30.89
C ARG A 139 -42.37 32.44 -31.92
N VAL A 140 -41.43 32.88 -32.77
CA VAL A 140 -41.71 33.82 -33.88
C VAL A 140 -42.29 33.11 -35.11
N SER A 141 -42.01 31.81 -35.28
CA SER A 141 -42.57 30.99 -36.37
C SER A 141 -43.96 30.40 -36.09
N ALA A 142 -44.51 30.62 -34.89
CA ALA A 142 -45.84 30.16 -34.45
C ALA A 142 -46.83 31.33 -34.43
#